data_AF-A0A2E0KZZ7-F1
#
_entry.id   AF-A0A2E0KZZ7-F1
#
_cell.length_a   1.000
_cell.length_b   1.000
_cell.length_c   1.000
_cell.angle_alpha   90.00
_cell.angle_beta   90.00
_cell.angle_gamma   90.00
#
_symmetry.space_group_name_H-M   'P 1'
#
loop_
_entity.id
_entity.type
_entity.pdbx_description
1 polymer ?
#
loop_
_entity_poly.entity_id
_entity_poly.type
_entity_poly.pdbx_seq_one_letter_code
_entity_poly.pdbx_strand_id
1 'polypeptide(L)'
;MDEFVGIDLKAGAADMARNLLILVGYGSSGQPGGDVLERFADAVSQRVQVPTCTAFLDASPSVGECIQQGVLDYQPDAVVVLPVFVGASMAKQQNVRMIVEAANERGFDAAIQYGNPLGAHAGVIAAYRDRVADALRHSTAAATLQETALLVVARGSHDPESNAAVYPVARLLYDKTACGAFEVAFCGTATPDIQTGIQRCIQAGARQVIVVPYVLYDTAVGQAVQAQTWQAQADYPDVTLIACSLLDVHNAMIDAVSERYQDALQTLAQQPAGTRSFGHSHAHGHNGGYNGITNITAHLQALLPPRYQSDTPVSAAPMSAADLIFDAQGQVAWDQIWGDFCDLALAGGPPHRGTLLEPVDPAQIQADPQGYETVWAELERGIRMITGLPVVSSESPGWIGVQCDDEAMALWLLRAIVIENVSVRREGCTLFFPVGPHFRLEQEIKNIITVIAKTHHYWQEHITSQ
;
A
#
# COMPACT_ATOMS: atom_id res chain seq x y z
N MET A 1 51.13 9.64 -49.10
CA MET A 1 50.12 10.62 -48.68
C MET A 1 48.79 10.01 -49.05
N ASP A 2 48.29 9.13 -48.19
CA ASP A 2 46.96 8.53 -48.29
C ASP A 2 46.07 9.24 -47.26
N GLU A 3 45.07 9.97 -47.74
CA GLU A 3 44.02 10.57 -46.92
C GLU A 3 42.83 9.62 -46.90
N PHE A 4 42.72 8.84 -45.83
CA PHE A 4 41.50 8.11 -45.47
C PHE A 4 40.50 9.10 -44.87
N VAL A 5 39.41 9.37 -45.59
CA VAL A 5 38.23 10.06 -45.05
C VAL A 5 37.55 9.09 -44.09
N GLY A 6 37.80 9.28 -42.79
CA GLY A 6 37.07 8.61 -41.72
C GLY A 6 35.63 9.11 -41.69
N ILE A 7 34.70 8.23 -42.06
CA ILE A 7 33.28 8.39 -41.75
C ILE A 7 33.16 8.27 -40.23
N ASP A 8 32.84 9.37 -39.56
CA ASP A 8 32.62 9.43 -38.13
C ASP A 8 31.33 8.65 -37.79
N LEU A 9 31.48 7.40 -37.38
CA LEU A 9 30.41 6.51 -36.90
C LEU A 9 29.94 6.90 -35.47
N LYS A 10 29.81 8.21 -35.20
CA LYS A 10 29.32 8.77 -33.93
C LYS A 10 28.04 9.59 -34.09
N ALA A 11 27.19 9.21 -35.03
CA ALA A 11 25.79 9.63 -35.06
C ALA A 11 24.91 8.38 -34.96
N GLY A 12 24.49 8.02 -33.74
CA GLY A 12 23.59 6.89 -33.51
C GLY A 12 23.85 6.03 -32.27
N ALA A 13 24.35 6.59 -31.18
CA ALA A 13 24.01 6.02 -29.87
C ALA A 13 22.64 6.60 -29.52
N ALA A 14 21.58 5.80 -29.74
CA ALA A 14 20.25 6.14 -29.29
C ALA A 14 20.30 6.52 -27.80
N ASP A 15 19.62 7.61 -27.46
CA ASP A 15 19.36 8.07 -26.11
C ASP A 15 18.96 6.85 -25.24
N MET A 16 19.85 6.37 -24.39
CA MET A 16 19.52 5.26 -23.49
C MET A 16 18.59 5.84 -22.45
N ALA A 17 17.29 5.51 -22.56
CA ALA A 17 16.27 5.93 -21.61
C ALA A 17 16.78 5.71 -20.17
N ARG A 18 16.88 6.81 -19.42
CA ARG A 18 17.31 6.80 -18.02
C ARG A 18 16.11 6.35 -17.20
N ASN A 19 16.11 5.11 -16.74
CA ASN A 19 15.01 4.61 -15.93
C ASN A 19 15.39 4.56 -14.45
N LEU A 20 14.37 4.49 -13.59
CA LEU A 20 14.49 4.21 -12.16
C LEU A 20 13.50 3.11 -11.79
N LEU A 21 13.91 2.17 -10.96
CA LEU A 21 13.05 1.14 -10.38
C LEU A 21 12.90 1.36 -8.88
N ILE A 22 11.67 1.34 -8.37
CA ILE A 22 11.36 1.43 -6.95
C ILE A 22 10.67 0.14 -6.54
N LEU A 23 11.32 -0.65 -5.69
CA LEU A 23 10.74 -1.87 -5.13
C LEU A 23 9.99 -1.54 -3.83
N VAL A 24 8.70 -1.86 -3.79
CA VAL A 24 7.87 -1.57 -2.62
C VAL A 24 7.71 -2.82 -1.76
N GLY A 25 8.23 -2.77 -0.53
CA GLY A 25 8.12 -3.82 0.47
C GLY A 25 7.23 -3.44 1.65
N TYR A 26 6.93 -4.44 2.50
CA TYR A 26 6.26 -4.20 3.78
C TYR A 26 7.30 -3.63 4.74
N GLY A 27 7.09 -2.40 5.21
CA GLY A 27 7.84 -1.86 6.32
C GLY A 27 7.17 -2.24 7.63
N SER A 28 7.92 -2.49 8.70
CA SER A 28 7.40 -2.27 10.04
C SER A 28 8.49 -1.63 10.88
N SER A 29 8.15 -0.60 11.63
CA SER A 29 9.06 0.02 12.59
C SER A 29 9.63 -1.04 13.53
N GLY A 30 10.95 -1.28 13.46
CA GLY A 30 11.67 -2.19 14.36
C GLY A 30 11.79 -3.66 13.94
N GLN A 31 11.45 -4.07 12.70
CA GLN A 31 11.73 -5.44 12.23
C GLN A 31 12.94 -5.52 11.26
N PRO A 32 13.78 -6.57 11.34
CA PRO A 32 15.00 -6.76 10.55
C PRO A 32 14.77 -7.12 9.06
N GLY A 33 13.69 -6.65 8.44
CA GLY A 33 13.32 -6.94 7.05
C GLY A 33 13.87 -5.96 6.00
N GLY A 34 14.27 -4.75 6.41
CA GLY A 34 14.77 -3.69 5.51
C GLY A 34 16.03 -4.13 4.75
N ASP A 35 17.02 -4.64 5.47
CA ASP A 35 18.31 -5.07 4.90
C ASP A 35 18.17 -6.15 3.82
N VAL A 36 17.18 -7.04 3.94
CA VAL A 36 16.94 -8.10 2.94
C VAL A 36 16.38 -7.49 1.66
N LEU A 37 15.43 -6.57 1.79
CA LEU A 37 14.86 -5.88 0.63
C LEU A 37 15.89 -5.01 -0.07
N GLU A 38 16.80 -4.36 0.67
CA GLU A 38 17.92 -3.60 0.11
C GLU A 38 18.89 -4.50 -0.66
N ARG A 39 19.35 -5.62 -0.07
CA ARG A 39 20.18 -6.59 -0.81
C ARG A 39 19.48 -7.16 -2.03
N PHE A 40 18.16 -7.36 -1.95
CA PHE A 40 17.36 -7.80 -3.08
C PHE A 40 17.29 -6.72 -4.17
N ALA A 41 17.09 -5.46 -3.80
CA ALA A 41 17.13 -4.32 -4.72
C ALA A 41 18.49 -4.17 -5.39
N ASP A 42 19.60 -4.36 -4.67
CA ASP A 42 20.95 -4.36 -5.24
C ASP A 42 21.12 -5.46 -6.30
N ALA A 43 20.64 -6.67 -6.00
CA ALA A 43 20.71 -7.79 -6.93
C ALA A 43 19.83 -7.57 -8.17
N VAL A 44 18.64 -6.97 -8.00
CA VAL A 44 17.78 -6.56 -9.11
C VAL A 44 18.43 -5.45 -9.93
N SER A 45 19.00 -4.42 -9.30
CA SER A 45 19.73 -3.32 -9.93
C SER A 45 20.84 -3.85 -10.84
N GLN A 46 21.63 -4.81 -10.35
CA GLN A 46 22.66 -5.48 -11.15
C GLN A 46 22.08 -6.31 -12.31
N ARG A 47 20.90 -6.91 -12.14
CA ARG A 47 20.26 -7.73 -13.19
C ARG A 47 19.65 -6.89 -14.30
N VAL A 48 18.97 -5.79 -13.96
CA VAL A 48 18.30 -4.92 -14.94
C VAL A 48 19.18 -3.75 -15.42
N GLN A 49 20.34 -3.52 -14.79
CA GLN A 49 21.27 -2.44 -15.10
C GLN A 49 20.63 -1.05 -14.98
N VAL A 50 19.78 -0.87 -13.96
CA VAL A 50 18.99 0.34 -13.71
C VAL A 50 19.03 0.65 -12.21
N PRO A 51 19.24 1.92 -11.80
CA PRO A 51 19.17 2.31 -10.39
C PRO A 51 17.89 1.77 -9.76
N THR A 52 18.03 1.09 -8.62
CA THR A 52 16.91 0.50 -7.91
C THR A 52 16.90 0.97 -6.47
N CYS A 53 15.79 1.55 -6.04
CA CYS A 53 15.57 2.01 -4.68
C CYS A 53 14.53 1.13 -3.97
N THR A 54 14.57 1.13 -2.64
CA THR A 54 13.57 0.46 -1.81
C THR A 54 12.62 1.50 -1.22
N ALA A 55 11.33 1.17 -1.19
CA ALA A 55 10.31 1.95 -0.53
C ALA A 55 9.43 1.04 0.34
N PHE A 56 8.83 1.62 1.37
CA PHE A 56 8.02 0.87 2.34
C PHE A 56 6.62 1.48 2.47
N LEU A 57 5.61 0.62 2.66
CA LEU A 57 4.24 1.08 2.89
C LEU A 57 4.03 1.67 4.28
N ASP A 58 4.52 0.97 5.30
CA ASP A 58 4.24 1.30 6.70
C ASP A 58 5.51 1.81 7.44
N ALA A 59 6.57 2.16 6.69
CA ALA A 59 7.85 2.68 7.19
C ALA A 59 8.47 3.69 6.21
N SER A 60 9.63 4.25 6.57
CA SER A 60 10.42 5.14 5.73
C SER A 60 11.61 4.42 5.09
N PRO A 61 12.04 4.81 3.87
CA PRO A 61 11.38 5.80 3.03
C PRO A 61 10.06 5.28 2.45
N SER A 62 9.05 6.13 2.40
CA SER A 62 7.73 5.84 1.85
C SER A 62 7.76 5.83 0.33
N VAL A 63 6.73 5.25 -0.30
CA VAL A 63 6.62 5.22 -1.76
C VAL A 63 6.67 6.62 -2.38
N GLY A 64 5.95 7.59 -1.79
CA GLY A 64 5.94 8.96 -2.28
C GLY A 64 7.30 9.65 -2.14
N GLU A 65 7.98 9.47 -1.00
CA GLU A 65 9.32 10.01 -0.76
C GLU A 65 10.34 9.45 -1.78
N CYS A 66 10.32 8.14 -2.02
CA CYS A 66 11.22 7.50 -2.99
C CYS A 66 10.96 7.95 -4.44
N ILE A 67 9.70 8.12 -4.84
CA ILE A 67 9.38 8.66 -6.16
C ILE A 67 9.95 10.07 -6.29
N GLN A 68 9.68 10.95 -5.32
CA GLN A 68 10.11 12.34 -5.37
C GLN A 68 11.64 12.48 -5.39
N GLN A 69 12.32 11.84 -4.42
CA GLN A 69 13.79 11.86 -4.36
C GLN A 69 14.40 11.22 -5.60
N GLY A 70 13.85 10.08 -6.04
CA GLY A 70 14.28 9.39 -7.24
C GLY A 70 14.21 10.26 -8.50
N VAL A 71 13.12 11.03 -8.67
CA VAL A 71 13.00 11.96 -9.80
C VAL A 71 14.02 13.10 -9.70
N LEU A 72 14.22 13.67 -8.51
CA LEU A 72 15.14 14.79 -8.29
C LEU A 72 16.61 14.39 -8.48
N ASP A 73 17.01 13.23 -7.93
CA ASP A 73 18.40 12.80 -7.89
C ASP A 73 18.85 12.19 -9.23
N TYR A 74 17.97 11.46 -9.92
CA TYR A 74 18.33 10.71 -11.14
C TYR A 74 17.83 11.34 -12.43
N GLN A 75 16.84 12.25 -12.37
CA GLN A 75 16.16 12.81 -13.54
C GLN A 75 15.81 11.76 -14.61
N PRO A 76 15.09 10.69 -14.22
CA PRO A 76 14.79 9.59 -15.13
C PRO A 76 13.72 9.99 -16.14
N ASP A 77 13.73 9.36 -17.31
CA ASP A 77 12.66 9.42 -18.30
C ASP A 77 11.44 8.59 -17.84
N ALA A 78 11.68 7.52 -17.06
CA ALA A 78 10.64 6.69 -16.47
C ALA A 78 10.98 6.17 -15.07
N VAL A 79 9.97 6.15 -14.20
CA VAL A 79 10.02 5.53 -12.87
C VAL A 79 9.04 4.36 -12.85
N VAL A 80 9.52 3.15 -12.55
CA VAL A 80 8.66 1.99 -12.33
C VAL A 80 8.55 1.71 -10.84
N VAL A 81 7.33 1.70 -10.30
CA VAL A 81 7.03 1.42 -8.90
C VAL A 81 6.43 0.01 -8.81
N LEU A 82 7.20 -0.94 -8.28
CA LEU A 82 6.88 -2.37 -8.34
C LEU A 82 6.72 -2.95 -6.93
N PRO A 83 5.50 -3.36 -6.54
CA PRO A 83 5.26 -4.04 -5.28
C PRO A 83 5.83 -5.46 -5.27
N VAL A 84 6.76 -5.74 -4.35
CA VAL A 84 7.35 -7.08 -4.16
C VAL A 84 6.67 -7.89 -3.06
N PHE A 85 5.44 -7.51 -2.71
CA PHE A 85 4.60 -8.30 -1.82
C PHE A 85 4.27 -9.63 -2.47
N VAL A 86 4.63 -10.70 -1.78
CA VAL A 86 4.26 -12.05 -2.19
C VAL A 86 2.84 -12.34 -1.68
N GLY A 87 2.49 -11.92 -0.46
CA GLY A 87 1.15 -11.99 0.09
C GLY A 87 0.15 -10.96 -0.46
N ALA A 88 -1.11 -11.37 -0.61
CA ALA A 88 -2.18 -10.52 -1.07
C ALA A 88 -2.64 -9.54 0.00
N SER A 89 -2.58 -8.26 -0.35
CA SER A 89 -3.32 -7.22 0.33
C SER A 89 -3.75 -6.25 -0.75
N MET A 90 -4.92 -6.50 -1.34
CA MET A 90 -5.47 -5.68 -2.42
C MET A 90 -5.56 -4.22 -2.00
N ALA A 91 -5.99 -3.96 -0.76
CA ALA A 91 -6.00 -2.61 -0.18
C ALA A 91 -4.60 -1.94 -0.21
N LYS A 92 -3.55 -2.68 0.16
CA LYS A 92 -2.18 -2.15 0.14
C LYS A 92 -1.66 -1.93 -1.27
N GLN A 93 -2.01 -2.80 -2.22
CA GLN A 93 -1.69 -2.59 -3.63
C GLN A 93 -2.41 -1.38 -4.20
N GLN A 94 -3.68 -1.18 -3.84
CA GLN A 94 -4.46 0.00 -4.22
C GLN A 94 -3.86 1.28 -3.65
N ASN A 95 -3.38 1.27 -2.40
CA ASN A 95 -2.69 2.41 -1.81
C ASN A 95 -1.45 2.83 -2.61
N VAL A 96 -0.62 1.86 -3.03
CA VAL A 96 0.54 2.17 -3.89
C VAL A 96 0.09 2.75 -5.23
N ARG A 97 -0.98 2.23 -5.83
CA ARG A 97 -1.54 2.78 -7.08
C ARG A 97 -1.97 4.22 -6.93
N MET A 98 -2.74 4.54 -5.88
CA MET A 98 -3.17 5.91 -5.59
C MET A 98 -1.99 6.86 -5.39
N ILE A 99 -0.90 6.41 -4.74
CA ILE A 99 0.32 7.21 -4.58
C ILE A 99 0.99 7.47 -5.94
N VAL A 100 1.04 6.48 -6.82
CA VAL A 100 1.58 6.63 -8.18
C VAL A 100 0.71 7.56 -9.03
N GLU A 101 -0.61 7.48 -8.91
CA GLU A 101 -1.55 8.37 -9.59
C GLU A 101 -1.35 9.82 -9.15
N ALA A 102 -1.34 10.06 -7.83
CA ALA A 102 -1.06 11.39 -7.27
C ALA A 102 0.32 11.93 -7.68
N ALA A 103 1.33 11.06 -7.81
CA ALA A 103 2.65 11.48 -8.28
C ALA A 103 2.64 11.88 -9.77
N ASN A 104 1.85 11.21 -10.62
CA ASN A 104 1.70 11.60 -12.02
C ASN A 104 0.98 12.95 -12.16
N GLU A 105 -0.01 13.23 -11.31
CA GLU A 105 -0.75 14.51 -11.30
C GLU A 105 0.13 15.71 -10.94
N ARG A 106 1.23 15.49 -10.22
CA ARG A 106 2.24 16.54 -9.93
C ARG A 106 3.01 17.03 -11.16
N GLY A 107 2.91 16.32 -12.28
CA GLY A 107 3.51 16.76 -13.55
C GLY A 107 5.03 16.66 -13.61
N PHE A 108 5.62 15.64 -12.97
CA PHE A 108 7.04 15.33 -13.19
C PHE A 108 7.32 15.04 -14.68
N ASP A 109 8.50 15.43 -15.16
CA ASP A 109 8.91 15.13 -16.54
C ASP A 109 9.03 13.60 -16.79
N ALA A 110 9.35 12.85 -15.73
CA ALA A 110 9.41 11.39 -15.73
C ALA A 110 8.03 10.74 -15.83
N ALA A 111 7.89 9.71 -16.67
CA ALA A 111 6.68 8.87 -16.68
C ALA A 111 6.69 7.90 -15.49
N ILE A 112 5.67 7.92 -14.62
CA ILE A 112 5.63 7.05 -13.44
C ILE A 112 4.63 5.92 -13.64
N GLN A 113 5.12 4.69 -13.67
CA GLN A 113 4.32 3.50 -13.94
C GLN A 113 4.26 2.58 -12.73
N TYR A 114 3.05 2.18 -12.38
CA TYR A 114 2.83 1.08 -11.45
C TYR A 114 3.09 -0.27 -12.13
N GLY A 115 3.98 -1.08 -11.56
CA GLY A 115 4.30 -2.43 -12.01
C GLY A 115 3.33 -3.47 -11.45
N ASN A 116 2.98 -4.46 -12.26
CA ASN A 116 2.11 -5.55 -11.80
C ASN A 116 2.77 -6.33 -10.64
N PRO A 117 2.05 -6.62 -9.55
CA PRO A 117 2.58 -7.40 -8.44
C PRO A 117 3.05 -8.80 -8.87
N LEU A 118 3.90 -9.40 -8.05
CA LEU A 118 4.45 -10.73 -8.31
C LEU A 118 3.37 -11.82 -8.22
N GLY A 119 2.59 -11.86 -7.14
CA GLY A 119 1.48 -12.83 -6.99
C GLY A 119 1.91 -14.28 -7.30
N ALA A 120 1.21 -14.93 -8.23
CA ALA A 120 1.45 -16.30 -8.67
C ALA A 120 2.49 -16.43 -9.82
N HIS A 121 3.40 -15.46 -9.96
CA HIS A 121 4.42 -15.48 -11.01
C HIS A 121 5.25 -16.76 -11.00
N ALA A 122 5.64 -17.26 -12.18
CA ALA A 122 6.39 -18.52 -12.32
C ALA A 122 7.69 -18.53 -11.50
N GLY A 123 8.40 -17.40 -11.43
CA GLY A 123 9.59 -17.23 -10.60
C GLY A 123 9.33 -17.34 -9.08
N VAL A 124 8.17 -16.89 -8.59
CA VAL A 124 7.75 -17.08 -7.19
C VAL A 124 7.53 -18.56 -6.90
N ILE A 125 6.83 -19.26 -7.79
CA ILE A 125 6.58 -20.70 -7.67
C ILE A 125 7.89 -21.48 -7.72
N ALA A 126 8.81 -21.11 -8.61
CA ALA A 126 10.12 -21.74 -8.72
C ALA A 126 10.95 -21.55 -7.45
N ALA A 127 10.95 -20.35 -6.87
CA ALA A 127 11.65 -20.08 -5.62
C ALA A 127 11.07 -20.91 -4.47
N TYR A 128 9.75 -20.96 -4.31
CA TYR A 128 9.13 -21.81 -3.29
C TYR A 128 9.38 -23.30 -3.52
N ARG A 129 9.36 -23.77 -4.77
CA ARG A 129 9.70 -25.15 -5.10
C ARG A 129 11.11 -25.49 -4.64
N ASP A 130 12.06 -24.58 -4.85
CA ASP A 130 13.45 -24.80 -4.43
C ASP A 130 13.57 -24.81 -2.90
N ARG A 131 12.84 -23.94 -2.18
CA ARG A 131 12.73 -23.97 -0.70
C ARG A 131 12.10 -25.26 -0.17
N VAL A 132 11.08 -25.79 -0.84
CA VAL A 132 10.47 -27.07 -0.52
C VAL A 132 11.45 -28.21 -0.78
N ALA A 133 12.15 -28.20 -1.90
CA ALA A 133 13.14 -29.22 -2.24
C ALA A 133 14.32 -29.22 -1.24
N ASP A 134 14.75 -28.05 -0.78
CA ASP A 134 15.72 -27.91 0.31
C ASP A 134 15.20 -28.53 1.60
N ALA A 135 13.97 -28.21 2.02
CA ALA A 135 13.37 -28.77 3.23
C ALA A 135 13.26 -30.30 3.17
N LEU A 136 12.87 -30.84 2.00
CA LEU A 136 12.81 -32.29 1.77
C LEU A 136 14.19 -32.96 1.83
N ARG A 137 15.23 -32.34 1.26
CA ARG A 137 16.60 -32.88 1.33
C ARG A 137 17.14 -32.98 2.76
N HIS A 138 16.76 -32.04 3.62
CA HIS A 138 17.19 -32.02 5.01
C HIS A 138 16.24 -32.80 5.94
N SER A 139 15.16 -33.37 5.40
CA SER A 139 14.27 -34.21 6.19
C SER A 139 14.92 -35.56 6.52
N THR A 140 14.78 -35.98 7.76
CA THR A 140 15.15 -37.32 8.23
C THR A 140 13.99 -38.32 8.15
N ALA A 141 12.82 -37.89 7.68
CA ALA A 141 11.63 -38.74 7.61
C ALA A 141 11.75 -39.80 6.51
N ALA A 142 11.21 -41.00 6.77
CA ALA A 142 11.08 -42.06 5.76
C ALA A 142 9.82 -41.89 4.88
N ALA A 143 9.15 -40.73 4.92
CA ALA A 143 7.93 -40.47 4.18
C ALA A 143 8.22 -40.28 2.68
N THR A 144 7.39 -40.90 1.83
CA THR A 144 7.42 -40.65 0.38
C THR A 144 6.78 -39.30 0.05
N LEU A 145 7.04 -38.75 -1.14
CA LEU A 145 6.39 -37.50 -1.58
C LEU A 145 4.85 -37.59 -1.55
N GLN A 146 4.27 -38.76 -1.81
CA GLN A 146 2.83 -38.98 -1.74
C GLN A 146 2.28 -38.98 -0.30
N GLU A 147 3.14 -39.22 0.69
CA GLU A 147 2.82 -39.08 2.11
C GLU A 147 3.23 -37.70 2.66
N THR A 148 3.71 -36.80 1.80
CA THR A 148 4.07 -35.42 2.17
C THR A 148 2.96 -34.46 1.76
N ALA A 149 2.55 -33.59 2.68
CA ALA A 149 1.66 -32.46 2.39
C ALA A 149 2.40 -31.12 2.41
N LEU A 150 1.98 -30.18 1.57
CA LEU A 150 2.39 -28.78 1.65
C LEU A 150 1.36 -27.98 2.46
N LEU A 151 1.81 -27.18 3.41
CA LEU A 151 0.97 -26.21 4.10
C LEU A 151 1.46 -24.80 3.81
N VAL A 152 0.79 -24.07 2.91
CA VAL A 152 1.15 -22.69 2.59
C VAL A 152 0.50 -21.75 3.60
N VAL A 153 1.33 -20.99 4.32
CA VAL A 153 0.87 -20.11 5.41
C VAL A 153 1.05 -18.64 5.03
N ALA A 154 -0.04 -17.90 4.98
CA ALA A 154 -0.04 -16.47 4.74
C ALA A 154 -0.45 -15.68 6.00
N ARG A 155 -0.39 -14.35 5.94
CA ARG A 155 -0.83 -13.48 7.05
C ARG A 155 -2.32 -13.62 7.33
N GLY A 156 -3.15 -13.70 6.29
CA GLY A 156 -4.61 -13.62 6.42
C GLY A 156 -5.10 -12.17 6.57
N SER A 157 -6.27 -11.92 6.03
CA SER A 157 -6.93 -10.61 5.99
C SER A 157 -8.43 -10.74 6.26
N HIS A 158 -9.09 -9.64 6.63
CA HIS A 158 -10.57 -9.58 6.60
C HIS A 158 -11.12 -9.50 5.18
N ASP A 159 -10.29 -9.16 4.20
CA ASP A 159 -10.65 -9.15 2.79
C ASP A 159 -10.60 -10.58 2.21
N PRO A 160 -11.75 -11.15 1.78
CA PRO A 160 -11.81 -12.49 1.21
C PRO A 160 -11.00 -12.65 -0.08
N GLU A 161 -10.91 -11.60 -0.90
CA GLU A 161 -10.17 -11.66 -2.17
C GLU A 161 -8.67 -11.78 -1.92
N SER A 162 -8.14 -11.04 -0.95
CA SER A 162 -6.77 -11.20 -0.47
C SER A 162 -6.51 -12.64 0.03
N ASN A 163 -7.42 -13.24 0.79
CA ASN A 163 -7.24 -14.62 1.24
C ASN A 163 -7.28 -15.62 0.07
N ALA A 164 -8.16 -15.40 -0.92
CA ALA A 164 -8.30 -16.25 -2.09
C ALA A 164 -7.05 -16.26 -2.98
N ALA A 165 -6.33 -15.14 -3.06
CA ALA A 165 -5.13 -15.01 -3.89
C ALA A 165 -3.94 -15.90 -3.46
N VAL A 166 -3.98 -16.50 -2.27
CA VAL A 166 -2.96 -17.48 -1.80
C VAL A 166 -3.16 -18.85 -2.47
N TYR A 167 -4.40 -19.21 -2.79
CA TYR A 167 -4.74 -20.54 -3.31
C TYR A 167 -4.13 -20.85 -4.68
N PRO A 168 -4.10 -19.93 -5.67
CA PRO A 168 -3.39 -20.15 -6.92
C PRO A 168 -1.92 -20.49 -6.72
N VAL A 169 -1.23 -19.82 -5.79
CA VAL A 169 0.17 -20.12 -5.48
C VAL A 169 0.32 -21.50 -4.87
N ALA A 170 -0.50 -21.82 -3.87
CA ALA A 170 -0.46 -23.13 -3.22
C ALA A 170 -0.73 -24.26 -4.21
N ARG A 171 -1.70 -24.08 -5.10
CA ARG A 171 -2.03 -25.04 -6.15
C ARG A 171 -0.89 -25.21 -7.17
N LEU A 172 -0.34 -24.11 -7.67
CA LEU A 172 0.75 -24.16 -8.64
C LEU A 172 2.03 -24.76 -8.03
N LEU A 173 2.30 -24.46 -6.76
CA LEU A 173 3.41 -25.08 -6.03
C LEU A 173 3.22 -26.58 -5.89
N TYR A 174 2.02 -27.01 -5.47
CA TYR A 174 1.64 -28.43 -5.39
C TYR A 174 1.85 -29.17 -6.72
N ASP A 175 1.37 -28.58 -7.82
CA ASP A 175 1.53 -29.14 -9.17
C ASP A 175 3.02 -29.25 -9.59
N LYS A 176 3.95 -28.60 -8.88
CA LYS A 176 5.39 -28.59 -9.16
C LYS A 176 6.25 -29.38 -8.16
N THR A 177 5.70 -29.89 -7.06
CA THR A 177 6.46 -30.60 -6.02
C THR A 177 6.16 -32.09 -5.90
N ALA A 178 5.13 -32.59 -6.62
CA ALA A 178 4.67 -33.99 -6.58
C ALA A 178 4.27 -34.51 -5.19
N CYS A 179 4.04 -33.58 -4.24
CA CYS A 179 3.50 -33.89 -2.92
C CYS A 179 2.09 -34.51 -3.05
N GLY A 180 1.68 -35.30 -2.04
CA GLY A 180 0.38 -35.98 -2.06
C GLY A 180 -0.80 -35.05 -1.83
N ALA A 181 -0.63 -34.02 -1.00
CA ALA A 181 -1.66 -33.04 -0.68
C ALA A 181 -1.11 -31.62 -0.52
N PHE A 182 -2.00 -30.63 -0.53
CA PHE A 182 -1.69 -29.27 -0.10
C PHE A 182 -2.87 -28.66 0.66
N GLU A 183 -2.56 -27.76 1.57
CA GLU A 183 -3.50 -26.95 2.35
C GLU A 183 -3.02 -25.50 2.42
N VAL A 184 -3.96 -24.60 2.73
CA VAL A 184 -3.67 -23.19 3.00
C VAL A 184 -4.11 -22.86 4.41
N ALA A 185 -3.28 -22.12 5.14
CA ALA A 185 -3.59 -21.60 6.46
C ALA A 185 -3.12 -20.15 6.64
N PHE A 186 -3.55 -19.55 7.74
CA PHE A 186 -3.27 -18.16 8.05
C PHE A 186 -2.78 -18.00 9.49
N CYS A 187 -1.92 -17.02 9.75
CA CYS A 187 -1.43 -16.73 11.10
C CYS A 187 -2.08 -15.49 11.76
N GLY A 188 -2.98 -14.82 11.06
CA GLY A 188 -3.64 -13.58 11.47
C GLY A 188 -5.15 -13.76 11.61
N THR A 189 -5.93 -12.97 10.88
CA THR A 189 -7.38 -12.83 11.11
C THR A 189 -8.24 -13.82 10.31
N ALA A 190 -7.68 -14.45 9.28
CA ALA A 190 -8.38 -15.42 8.45
C ALA A 190 -8.25 -16.84 9.00
N THR A 191 -9.14 -17.73 8.56
CA THR A 191 -9.15 -19.15 8.92
C THR A 191 -8.99 -20.02 7.67
N PRO A 192 -8.45 -21.25 7.78
CA PRO A 192 -7.99 -21.93 9.01
C PRO A 192 -6.66 -21.37 9.55
N ASP A 193 -6.41 -21.54 10.85
CA ASP A 193 -5.11 -21.23 11.45
C ASP A 193 -4.05 -22.31 11.13
N ILE A 194 -2.78 -22.07 11.47
CA ILE A 194 -1.68 -23.01 11.15
C ILE A 194 -1.91 -24.37 11.79
N GLN A 195 -2.34 -24.42 13.06
CA GLN A 195 -2.59 -25.66 13.78
C GLN A 195 -3.70 -26.49 13.09
N THR A 196 -4.80 -25.85 12.72
CA THR A 196 -5.90 -26.47 11.97
C THR A 196 -5.42 -26.93 10.59
N GLY A 197 -4.57 -26.15 9.92
CA GLY A 197 -3.95 -26.54 8.65
C GLY A 197 -3.10 -27.80 8.78
N ILE A 198 -2.25 -27.89 9.81
CA ILE A 198 -1.45 -29.09 10.10
C ILE A 198 -2.37 -30.29 10.35
N GLN A 199 -3.41 -30.12 11.16
CA GLN A 199 -4.40 -31.18 11.43
C GLN A 199 -5.05 -31.70 10.15
N ARG A 200 -5.46 -30.80 9.24
CA ARG A 200 -6.05 -31.18 7.96
C ARG A 200 -5.08 -31.97 7.09
N CYS A 201 -3.82 -31.55 7.01
CA CYS A 201 -2.77 -32.32 6.31
C CYS A 201 -2.65 -33.74 6.86
N ILE A 202 -2.62 -33.90 8.19
CA ILE A 202 -2.50 -35.20 8.86
C ILE A 202 -3.74 -36.06 8.60
N GLN A 203 -4.94 -35.47 8.69
CA GLN A 203 -6.20 -36.15 8.39
C GLN A 203 -6.30 -36.60 6.93
N ALA A 204 -5.64 -35.90 6.01
CA ALA A 204 -5.49 -36.30 4.62
C ALA A 204 -4.48 -37.45 4.42
N GLY A 205 -3.87 -37.97 5.49
CA GLY A 205 -2.93 -39.09 5.47
C GLY A 205 -1.46 -38.69 5.38
N ALA A 206 -1.13 -37.41 5.57
CA ALA A 206 0.25 -36.95 5.53
C ALA A 206 1.04 -37.48 6.73
N ARG A 207 2.21 -38.08 6.46
CA ARG A 207 3.21 -38.48 7.46
C ARG A 207 4.35 -37.47 7.56
N GLN A 208 4.37 -36.51 6.64
CA GLN A 208 5.26 -35.36 6.65
C GLN A 208 4.50 -34.13 6.17
N VAL A 209 4.71 -32.98 6.82
CA VAL A 209 4.13 -31.70 6.41
C VAL A 209 5.26 -30.67 6.25
N ILE A 210 5.37 -30.11 5.04
CA ILE A 210 6.26 -28.98 4.76
C ILE A 210 5.46 -27.69 4.89
N VAL A 211 5.76 -26.91 5.92
CA VAL A 211 5.09 -25.64 6.22
C VAL A 211 5.82 -24.51 5.51
N VAL A 212 5.17 -23.90 4.53
CA VAL A 212 5.74 -22.91 3.61
C VAL A 212 5.29 -21.50 3.98
N PRO A 213 6.17 -20.63 4.52
CA PRO A 213 5.80 -19.25 4.84
C PRO A 213 5.66 -18.42 3.55
N TYR A 214 4.46 -17.90 3.28
CA TYR A 214 4.14 -17.09 2.10
C TYR A 214 4.58 -15.63 2.24
N VAL A 215 5.89 -15.42 2.46
CA VAL A 215 6.55 -14.12 2.59
C VAL A 215 7.93 -14.11 1.94
N LEU A 216 8.41 -12.92 1.59
CA LEU A 216 9.73 -12.73 0.97
C LEU A 216 10.87 -12.81 2.01
N TYR A 217 10.76 -12.02 3.07
CA TYR A 217 11.77 -11.88 4.13
C TYR A 217 11.12 -12.01 5.51
N ASP A 218 11.94 -11.93 6.57
CA ASP A 218 11.44 -12.19 7.92
C ASP A 218 10.40 -11.15 8.32
N THR A 219 9.27 -11.67 8.76
CA THR A 219 8.08 -10.92 9.18
C THR A 219 7.38 -11.73 10.26
N ALA A 220 6.34 -11.16 10.88
CA ALA A 220 5.51 -11.89 11.84
C ALA A 220 4.98 -13.24 11.30
N VAL A 221 4.77 -13.37 9.98
CA VAL A 221 4.32 -14.63 9.36
C VAL A 221 5.42 -15.70 9.43
N GLY A 222 6.65 -15.34 9.05
CA GLY A 222 7.80 -16.27 9.10
C GLY A 222 8.07 -16.76 10.52
N GLN A 223 8.04 -15.84 11.49
CA GLN A 223 8.21 -16.13 12.91
C GLN A 223 7.09 -17.03 13.44
N ALA A 224 5.83 -16.74 13.08
CA ALA A 224 4.68 -17.57 13.47
C ALA A 224 4.79 -18.99 12.89
N VAL A 225 5.18 -19.13 11.61
CA VAL A 225 5.37 -20.43 10.98
C VAL A 225 6.44 -21.24 11.70
N GLN A 226 7.60 -20.66 12.00
CA GLN A 226 8.67 -21.35 12.72
C GLN A 226 8.22 -21.77 14.12
N ALA A 227 7.67 -20.83 14.90
CA ALA A 227 7.25 -21.08 16.27
C ALA A 227 6.13 -22.13 16.37
N GLN A 228 5.07 -22.00 15.56
CA GLN A 228 3.92 -22.90 15.61
C GLN A 228 4.24 -24.28 15.02
N THR A 229 5.10 -24.37 14.01
CA THR A 229 5.57 -25.67 13.50
C THR A 229 6.38 -26.42 14.57
N TRP A 230 7.28 -25.71 15.26
CA TRP A 230 8.04 -26.29 16.37
C TRP A 230 7.13 -26.79 17.49
N GLN A 231 6.16 -25.96 17.90
CA GLN A 231 5.20 -26.33 18.95
C GLN A 231 4.37 -27.55 18.56
N ALA A 232 3.83 -27.56 17.34
CA ALA A 232 3.02 -28.66 16.83
C ALA A 232 3.81 -29.98 16.70
N GLN A 233 5.14 -29.94 16.55
CA GLN A 233 5.95 -31.15 16.46
C GLN A 233 5.87 -32.00 17.75
N ALA A 234 5.67 -31.37 18.91
CA ALA A 234 5.48 -32.08 20.17
C ALA A 234 4.11 -32.78 20.23
N ASP A 235 3.08 -32.20 19.61
CA ASP A 235 1.73 -32.76 19.58
C ASP A 235 1.57 -33.91 18.59
N TYR A 236 2.41 -33.95 17.54
CA TYR A 236 2.37 -34.95 16.48
C TYR A 236 3.73 -35.67 16.31
N PRO A 237 4.18 -36.49 17.28
CA PRO A 237 5.51 -37.11 17.26
C PRO A 237 5.71 -38.11 16.11
N ASP A 238 4.63 -38.70 15.59
CA ASP A 238 4.67 -39.67 14.48
C ASP A 238 4.66 -39.00 13.09
N VAL A 239 4.52 -37.67 13.02
CA VAL A 239 4.49 -36.88 11.79
C VAL A 239 5.67 -35.92 11.79
N THR A 240 6.42 -35.88 10.69
CA THR A 240 7.53 -34.92 10.57
C THR A 240 7.02 -33.57 10.06
N LEU A 241 7.16 -32.53 10.87
CA LEU A 241 6.78 -31.16 10.52
C LEU A 241 8.04 -30.33 10.25
N ILE A 242 8.12 -29.71 9.07
CA ILE A 242 9.32 -28.94 8.67
C ILE A 242 8.88 -27.58 8.17
N ALA A 243 9.34 -26.52 8.83
CA ALA A 243 9.17 -25.16 8.34
C ALA A 243 10.23 -24.86 7.27
N CYS A 244 9.80 -24.46 6.08
CA CYS A 244 10.70 -24.02 5.02
C CYS A 244 11.44 -22.74 5.42
N SER A 245 12.63 -22.56 4.85
CA SER A 245 13.30 -21.26 4.84
C SER A 245 12.49 -20.24 4.01
N LEU A 246 12.66 -18.97 4.37
CA LEU A 246 12.05 -17.83 3.68
C LEU A 246 12.60 -17.73 2.24
N LEU A 247 11.89 -17.02 1.36
CA LEU A 247 12.34 -16.83 -0.02
C LEU A 247 13.71 -16.13 -0.09
N ASP A 248 13.91 -15.09 0.72
CA ASP A 248 15.13 -14.26 0.75
C ASP A 248 15.54 -13.78 -0.66
N VAL A 249 16.79 -13.35 -0.84
CA VAL A 249 17.36 -13.04 -2.16
C VAL A 249 17.50 -14.33 -2.97
N HIS A 250 16.55 -14.57 -3.88
CA HIS A 250 16.51 -15.75 -4.74
C HIS A 250 16.54 -15.36 -6.23
N ASN A 251 17.37 -16.04 -7.04
CA ASN A 251 17.52 -15.73 -8.46
C ASN A 251 16.20 -15.73 -9.23
N ALA A 252 15.33 -16.74 -9.01
CA ALA A 252 14.03 -16.79 -9.65
C ALA A 252 13.09 -15.62 -9.27
N MET A 253 13.29 -15.01 -8.09
CA MET A 253 12.55 -13.81 -7.68
C MET A 253 13.11 -12.56 -8.38
N ILE A 254 14.44 -12.48 -8.52
CA ILE A 254 15.11 -11.41 -9.27
C ILE A 254 14.66 -11.43 -10.74
N ASP A 255 14.59 -12.63 -11.34
CA ASP A 255 14.09 -12.82 -12.70
C ASP A 255 12.62 -12.38 -12.81
N ALA A 256 11.77 -12.76 -11.85
CA ALA A 256 10.37 -12.34 -11.82
C ALA A 256 10.18 -10.82 -11.74
N VAL A 257 10.97 -10.14 -10.90
CA VAL A 257 10.96 -8.68 -10.82
C VAL A 257 11.47 -8.05 -12.11
N SER A 258 12.49 -8.64 -12.73
CA SER A 258 13.03 -8.17 -14.02
C SER A 258 11.99 -8.25 -15.13
N GLU A 259 11.23 -9.34 -15.19
CA GLU A 259 10.12 -9.51 -16.14
C GLU A 259 9.00 -8.50 -15.88
N ARG A 260 8.57 -8.33 -14.62
CA ARG A 260 7.56 -7.33 -14.25
C ARG A 260 7.98 -5.90 -14.52
N TYR A 261 9.26 -5.60 -14.38
CA TYR A 261 9.84 -4.32 -14.75
C TYR A 261 9.75 -4.09 -16.27
N GLN A 262 10.11 -5.09 -17.07
CA GLN A 262 9.99 -5.02 -18.53
C GLN A 262 8.54 -4.88 -18.99
N ASP A 263 7.60 -5.60 -18.38
CA ASP A 263 6.15 -5.46 -18.62
C ASP A 263 5.68 -4.02 -18.39
N ALA A 264 6.13 -3.39 -17.31
CA ALA A 264 5.80 -2.01 -16.96
C ALA A 264 6.36 -1.02 -17.99
N LEU A 265 7.61 -1.20 -18.44
CA LEU A 265 8.20 -0.37 -19.50
C LEU A 265 7.48 -0.54 -20.84
N GLN A 266 7.08 -1.76 -21.20
CA GLN A 266 6.28 -2.01 -22.40
C GLN A 266 4.92 -1.31 -22.32
N THR A 267 4.30 -1.34 -21.14
CA THR A 267 3.05 -0.62 -20.87
C THR A 267 3.22 0.89 -21.10
N LEU A 268 4.32 1.47 -20.60
CA LEU A 268 4.65 2.87 -20.86
C LEU A 268 4.88 3.18 -22.34
N ALA A 269 5.63 2.32 -23.05
CA ALA A 269 5.95 2.52 -24.46
C ALA A 269 4.71 2.45 -25.38
N GLN A 270 3.68 1.70 -24.97
CA GLN A 270 2.43 1.55 -25.72
C GLN A 270 1.43 2.68 -25.45
N GLN A 271 1.68 3.55 -24.47
CA GLN A 271 0.86 4.73 -24.19
C GLN A 271 1.28 5.90 -25.11
N PRO A 272 0.38 6.44 -25.96
CA PRO A 272 0.69 7.61 -26.78
C PRO A 272 1.09 8.82 -25.93
N ALA A 273 2.07 9.61 -26.40
CA ALA A 273 2.63 10.77 -25.70
C ALA A 273 1.65 11.93 -25.38
N GLY A 274 0.35 11.76 -25.68
CA GLY A 274 -0.74 12.69 -25.34
C GLY A 274 -1.94 12.04 -24.64
N THR A 275 -1.87 10.74 -24.33
CA THR A 275 -2.89 9.98 -23.58
C THR A 275 -2.21 9.23 -22.45
N ARG A 276 -1.59 9.97 -21.52
CA ARG A 276 -1.25 9.45 -20.18
C ARG A 276 -2.53 9.39 -19.33
N SER A 277 -3.57 8.77 -19.88
CA SER A 277 -4.86 8.50 -19.23
C SER A 277 -4.89 7.01 -18.89
N PHE A 278 -4.65 6.78 -17.60
CA PHE A 278 -5.14 5.72 -16.72
C PHE A 278 -5.50 4.38 -17.38
N GLY A 279 -4.60 3.41 -17.18
CA GLY A 279 -4.90 2.01 -17.42
C GLY A 279 -6.02 1.53 -16.51
N HIS A 280 -7.25 1.55 -17.04
CA HIS A 280 -8.27 0.61 -16.61
C HIS A 280 -7.77 -0.80 -16.91
N SER A 281 -7.65 -1.61 -15.87
CA SER A 281 -7.61 -3.06 -16.01
C SER A 281 -8.71 -3.51 -16.97
N HIS A 282 -8.37 -4.34 -17.95
CA HIS A 282 -9.33 -4.97 -18.84
C HIS A 282 -10.50 -5.61 -18.06
N ALA A 283 -11.60 -4.88 -17.98
CA ALA A 283 -12.94 -5.40 -17.83
C ALA A 283 -13.73 -4.90 -19.04
N HIS A 284 -14.36 -5.81 -19.77
CA HIS A 284 -15.06 -5.54 -21.03
C HIS A 284 -16.08 -4.38 -20.93
N GLY A 285 -16.09 -3.45 -21.90
CA GLY A 285 -17.25 -2.56 -22.16
C GLY A 285 -17.00 -1.23 -22.92
N HIS A 286 -17.30 -1.22 -24.22
CA HIS A 286 -17.78 -0.14 -25.13
C HIS A 286 -17.39 1.36 -25.00
N ASN A 287 -16.57 1.81 -25.98
CA ASN A 287 -16.63 2.96 -26.94
C ASN A 287 -17.01 4.43 -26.57
N GLY A 288 -16.17 5.37 -27.05
CA GLY A 288 -16.39 6.83 -27.28
C GLY A 288 -15.70 7.74 -26.24
N GLY A 289 -14.81 8.71 -26.49
CA GLY A 289 -14.29 9.41 -27.66
C GLY A 289 -14.50 10.92 -27.47
N TYR A 290 -13.46 11.76 -27.26
CA TYR A 290 -13.39 13.22 -27.58
C TYR A 290 -11.98 13.80 -27.34
N ASN A 291 -11.55 14.71 -28.22
CA ASN A 291 -10.21 15.33 -28.33
C ASN A 291 -10.21 16.81 -27.86
N GLY A 292 -9.04 17.29 -27.41
CA GLY A 292 -8.64 18.72 -27.30
C GLY A 292 -8.35 19.14 -25.86
N ILE A 293 -7.28 19.87 -25.49
CA ILE A 293 -6.89 21.21 -25.97
C ILE A 293 -5.45 21.53 -25.48
N THR A 294 -4.69 22.24 -26.30
CA THR A 294 -3.34 22.78 -26.04
C THR A 294 -3.45 24.14 -25.34
N ASN A 295 -2.64 24.38 -24.28
CA ASN A 295 -2.13 25.67 -23.74
C ASN A 295 -2.22 25.83 -22.19
N ILE A 296 -1.53 24.95 -21.43
CA ILE A 296 -1.64 24.82 -19.96
C ILE A 296 -0.70 25.75 -19.17
N THR A 297 0.46 26.12 -19.74
CA THR A 297 1.56 26.73 -18.97
C THR A 297 1.25 28.13 -18.44
N ALA A 298 0.49 28.94 -19.19
CA ALA A 298 0.08 30.27 -18.73
C ALA A 298 -1.03 30.23 -17.67
N HIS A 299 -1.80 29.13 -17.62
CA HIS A 299 -2.90 28.96 -16.67
C HIS A 299 -2.37 28.49 -15.30
N LEU A 300 -1.37 27.59 -15.30
CA LEU A 300 -0.75 27.06 -14.07
C LEU A 300 -0.11 28.15 -13.20
N GLN A 301 0.60 29.11 -13.79
CA GLN A 301 1.22 30.19 -13.01
C GLN A 301 0.20 31.13 -12.35
N ALA A 302 -1.00 31.24 -12.90
CA ALA A 302 -2.07 32.05 -12.32
C ALA A 302 -2.81 31.32 -11.18
N LEU A 303 -2.69 29.99 -11.10
CA LEU A 303 -3.38 29.14 -10.12
C LEU A 303 -2.54 28.84 -8.88
N LEU A 304 -1.21 28.93 -8.97
CA LEU A 304 -0.32 28.69 -7.83
C LEU A 304 -0.35 29.87 -6.84
N PRO A 305 -0.35 29.65 -5.51
CA PRO A 305 -0.17 30.71 -4.52
C PRO A 305 1.15 31.48 -4.72
N PRO A 306 1.26 32.77 -4.35
CA PRO A 306 2.44 33.61 -4.66
C PRO A 306 3.79 33.04 -4.22
N ARG A 307 3.81 32.21 -3.17
CA ARG A 307 5.02 31.54 -2.67
C ARG A 307 5.54 30.42 -3.59
N TYR A 308 4.69 29.86 -4.45
CA TYR A 308 5.02 28.80 -5.42
C TYR A 308 5.07 29.31 -6.87
N GLN A 309 4.81 30.59 -7.10
CA GLN A 309 4.94 31.23 -8.41
C GLN A 309 6.40 31.58 -8.78
N SER A 310 7.34 31.41 -7.84
CA SER A 310 8.77 31.68 -8.04
C SER A 310 9.58 30.38 -8.04
N ASP A 311 10.67 30.35 -8.83
CA ASP A 311 11.60 29.21 -8.96
C ASP A 311 12.47 28.92 -7.70
N THR A 312 11.95 29.22 -6.51
CA THR A 312 12.69 29.06 -5.25
C THR A 312 12.51 27.62 -4.70
N PRO A 313 13.58 26.85 -4.44
CA PRO A 313 13.48 25.46 -3.95
C PRO A 313 12.91 25.37 -2.52
N VAL A 314 12.00 24.42 -2.28
CA VAL A 314 11.39 24.14 -0.96
C VAL A 314 11.91 22.80 -0.42
N SER A 315 12.19 22.71 0.89
CA SER A 315 12.86 21.59 1.58
C SER A 315 11.99 20.33 1.76
N ALA A 316 12.62 19.15 1.88
CA ALA A 316 12.02 17.81 1.93
C ALA A 316 12.32 17.00 3.22
N ALA A 317 12.37 17.66 4.38
CA ALA A 317 12.35 16.97 5.67
C ALA A 317 10.94 16.37 5.95
N PRO A 318 10.79 15.29 6.75
CA PRO A 318 9.48 14.81 7.14
C PRO A 318 8.75 15.94 7.87
N MET A 319 7.61 16.36 7.33
CA MET A 319 6.86 17.44 7.95
C MET A 319 6.18 16.89 9.20
N SER A 320 6.31 17.61 10.31
CA SER A 320 5.40 17.48 11.43
C SER A 320 3.97 17.65 10.92
N ALA A 321 3.00 16.96 11.52
CA ALA A 321 1.59 17.22 11.24
C ALA A 321 1.36 18.72 11.39
N ALA A 322 0.88 19.40 10.34
CA ALA A 322 0.86 20.87 10.26
C ALA A 322 0.47 21.50 11.59
N ASP A 323 1.31 22.39 12.14
CA ASP A 323 1.04 23.00 13.44
C ASP A 323 -0.32 23.70 13.43
N LEU A 324 -0.99 23.74 14.58
CA LEU A 324 -2.26 24.45 14.68
C LEU A 324 -2.00 25.94 14.44
N ILE A 325 -2.74 26.51 13.49
CA ILE A 325 -2.76 27.95 13.25
C ILE A 325 -3.88 28.53 14.07
N PHE A 326 -3.62 29.62 14.80
CA PHE A 326 -4.61 30.30 15.62
C PHE A 326 -4.95 31.68 15.04
N ASP A 327 -6.22 32.04 15.07
CA ASP A 327 -6.71 33.35 14.66
C ASP A 327 -6.46 34.44 15.71
N ALA A 328 -6.87 35.67 15.41
CA ALA A 328 -6.71 36.82 16.30
C ALA A 328 -7.49 36.70 17.62
N GLN A 329 -8.44 35.76 17.70
CA GLN A 329 -9.25 35.45 18.87
C GLN A 329 -8.67 34.28 19.67
N GLY A 330 -7.56 33.67 19.21
CA GLY A 330 -6.91 32.53 19.84
C GLY A 330 -7.61 31.19 19.57
N GLN A 331 -8.48 31.11 18.55
CA GLN A 331 -9.13 29.87 18.12
C GLN A 331 -8.40 29.26 16.93
N VAL A 332 -8.53 27.95 16.71
CA VAL A 332 -7.83 27.29 15.59
C VAL A 332 -8.43 27.70 14.25
N ALA A 333 -7.64 28.20 13.32
CA ALA A 333 -8.07 28.54 11.97
C ALA A 333 -7.99 27.30 11.06
N TRP A 334 -8.93 26.35 11.21
CA TRP A 334 -8.89 25.04 10.52
C TRP A 334 -8.86 25.13 8.99
N ASP A 335 -9.45 26.17 8.41
CA ASP A 335 -9.45 26.52 6.99
C ASP A 335 -8.11 27.08 6.49
N GLN A 336 -7.20 27.45 7.41
CA GLN A 336 -5.91 28.05 7.09
C GLN A 336 -4.74 27.12 7.41
N ILE A 337 -4.98 26.01 8.12
CA ILE A 337 -3.94 25.01 8.45
C ILE A 337 -3.32 24.43 7.18
N TRP A 338 -4.14 24.23 6.14
CA TRP A 338 -3.71 23.67 4.86
C TRP A 338 -3.96 24.71 3.75
N GLY A 339 -2.93 25.07 3.00
CA GLY A 339 -3.03 26.10 1.96
C GLY A 339 -3.66 25.59 0.66
N ASP A 340 -3.35 24.35 0.28
CA ASP A 340 -3.90 23.64 -0.87
C ASP A 340 -4.10 22.14 -0.57
N PHE A 341 -4.71 21.40 -1.49
CA PHE A 341 -4.88 19.94 -1.32
C PHE A 341 -3.56 19.21 -1.14
N CYS A 342 -2.52 19.68 -1.85
CA CYS A 342 -1.18 19.12 -1.75
C CYS A 342 -0.63 19.25 -0.32
N ASP A 343 -0.82 20.40 0.34
CA ASP A 343 -0.49 20.65 1.74
C ASP A 343 -1.29 19.73 2.67
N LEU A 344 -2.57 19.48 2.39
CA LEU A 344 -3.40 18.56 3.18
C LEU A 344 -2.95 17.10 3.02
N ALA A 345 -2.59 16.68 1.81
CA ALA A 345 -2.11 15.33 1.50
C ALA A 345 -0.67 15.08 1.98
N LEU A 346 0.18 16.12 2.01
CA LEU A 346 1.59 16.07 2.45
C LEU A 346 1.77 16.31 3.96
N ALA A 347 1.07 17.30 4.52
CA ALA A 347 1.23 17.79 5.90
C ALA A 347 0.16 17.27 6.87
N GLY A 348 -0.96 16.74 6.35
CA GLY A 348 -2.02 16.10 7.14
C GLY A 348 -1.72 14.66 7.54
N GLY A 349 -0.46 14.22 7.53
CA GLY A 349 -0.06 12.83 7.77
C GLY A 349 -0.55 12.24 9.11
N PRO A 350 -0.50 10.90 9.21
CA PRO A 350 -1.64 10.00 9.22
C PRO A 350 -2.44 9.98 10.54
N PRO A 351 -3.77 9.73 10.49
CA PRO A 351 -4.53 9.34 11.67
C PRO A 351 -4.03 8.00 12.24
N HIS A 352 -3.93 7.94 13.57
CA HIS A 352 -3.54 6.82 14.43
C HIS A 352 -3.01 5.53 13.75
N ARG A 353 -1.68 5.31 13.80
CA ARG A 353 -1.05 4.03 13.41
C ARG A 353 -1.00 3.00 14.55
N GLY A 354 -2.08 2.81 15.32
CA GLY A 354 -2.05 1.80 16.39
C GLY A 354 -3.37 1.44 17.07
N THR A 355 -4.29 2.40 17.21
CA THR A 355 -5.59 2.18 17.89
C THR A 355 -6.69 2.88 17.13
N LEU A 356 -7.77 2.16 16.82
CA LEU A 356 -8.98 2.70 16.21
C LEU A 356 -9.53 3.85 17.08
N LEU A 357 -9.80 5.02 16.50
CA LEU A 357 -10.48 6.08 17.23
C LEU A 357 -11.96 5.72 17.33
N GLU A 358 -12.43 5.47 18.55
CA GLU A 358 -13.77 4.97 18.87
C GLU A 358 -14.59 6.01 19.65
N PRO A 359 -15.94 5.92 19.62
CA PRO A 359 -16.78 6.72 20.50
C PRO A 359 -16.50 6.40 21.97
N VAL A 360 -16.61 7.41 22.84
CA VAL A 360 -16.45 7.21 24.29
C VAL A 360 -17.72 6.62 24.91
N ASP A 361 -17.57 5.95 26.06
CA ASP A 361 -18.70 5.47 26.85
C ASP A 361 -19.60 6.66 27.29
N PRO A 362 -20.94 6.59 27.12
CA PRO A 362 -21.87 7.61 27.58
C PRO A 362 -21.71 8.02 29.05
N ALA A 363 -21.23 7.13 29.92
CA ALA A 363 -20.92 7.44 31.31
C ALA A 363 -19.82 8.51 31.46
N GLN A 364 -18.84 8.54 30.56
CA GLN A 364 -17.79 9.57 30.55
C GLN A 364 -18.35 10.94 30.15
N ILE A 365 -19.30 10.96 29.21
CA ILE A 365 -20.00 12.18 28.80
C ILE A 365 -20.87 12.71 29.93
N GLN A 366 -21.54 11.84 30.68
CA GLN A 366 -22.31 12.23 31.86
C GLN A 366 -21.41 12.78 32.99
N ALA A 367 -20.18 12.28 33.10
CA ALA A 367 -19.22 12.74 34.09
C ALA A 367 -18.62 14.12 33.76
N ASP A 368 -18.50 14.46 32.47
CA ASP A 368 -18.03 15.78 32.01
C ASP A 368 -18.86 16.32 30.82
N PRO A 369 -20.10 16.78 31.06
CA PRO A 369 -20.96 17.31 30.00
C PRO A 369 -20.40 18.59 29.37
N GLN A 370 -19.70 19.41 30.15
CA GLN A 370 -19.16 20.69 29.70
C GLN A 370 -17.94 20.49 28.79
N GLY A 371 -17.06 19.54 29.10
CA GLY A 371 -15.97 19.13 28.23
C GLY A 371 -16.49 18.56 26.91
N TYR A 372 -17.55 17.75 26.96
CA TYR A 372 -18.18 17.21 25.76
C TYR A 372 -18.75 18.32 24.85
N GLU A 373 -19.47 19.28 25.41
CA GLU A 373 -20.02 20.42 24.65
C GLU A 373 -18.90 21.26 24.02
N THR A 374 -17.79 21.46 24.73
CA THR A 374 -16.63 22.22 24.23
C THR A 374 -15.98 21.52 23.03
N VAL A 375 -15.72 20.22 23.13
CA VAL A 375 -15.15 19.43 22.02
C VAL A 375 -16.11 19.37 20.84
N TRP A 376 -17.40 19.16 21.10
CA TRP A 376 -18.41 19.08 20.06
C TRP A 376 -18.51 20.38 19.27
N ALA A 377 -18.53 21.53 19.96
CA ALA A 377 -18.54 22.85 19.33
C ALA A 377 -17.29 23.09 18.47
N GLU A 378 -16.12 22.63 18.92
CA GLU A 378 -14.87 22.80 18.17
C GLU A 378 -14.81 21.91 16.92
N LEU A 379 -15.29 20.66 17.01
CA LEU A 379 -15.42 19.77 15.86
C LEU A 379 -16.43 20.31 14.84
N GLU A 380 -17.60 20.80 15.30
CA GLU A 380 -18.58 21.44 14.41
C GLU A 380 -17.94 22.62 13.69
N ARG A 381 -17.27 23.51 14.43
CA ARG A 381 -16.62 24.70 13.87
C ARG A 381 -15.58 24.30 12.83
N GLY A 382 -14.70 23.36 13.16
CA GLY A 382 -13.68 22.84 12.25
C GLY A 382 -14.29 22.29 10.97
N ILE A 383 -15.18 21.30 11.08
CA ILE A 383 -15.81 20.62 9.94
C ILE A 383 -16.53 21.60 9.01
N ARG A 384 -17.27 22.58 9.57
CA ARG A 384 -17.97 23.58 8.76
C ARG A 384 -17.00 24.49 8.01
N MET A 385 -15.89 24.89 8.63
CA MET A 385 -14.91 25.75 7.98
C MET A 385 -14.21 25.05 6.81
N ILE A 386 -13.91 23.75 6.93
CA ILE A 386 -13.15 23.00 5.90
C ILE A 386 -14.03 22.40 4.79
N THR A 387 -15.27 22.03 5.08
CA THR A 387 -16.14 21.32 4.11
C THR A 387 -17.34 22.14 3.68
N GLY A 388 -17.80 23.09 4.51
CA GLY A 388 -19.09 23.75 4.33
C GLY A 388 -20.31 22.86 4.59
N LEU A 389 -20.13 21.55 4.85
CA LEU A 389 -21.24 20.62 5.04
C LEU A 389 -22.00 20.90 6.34
N PRO A 390 -23.33 20.66 6.37
CA PRO A 390 -24.10 20.75 7.60
C PRO A 390 -23.64 19.71 8.63
N VAL A 391 -23.46 20.16 9.87
CA VAL A 391 -23.20 19.29 11.02
C VAL A 391 -24.50 19.10 11.80
N VAL A 392 -24.76 17.86 12.23
CA VAL A 392 -25.98 17.46 12.95
C VAL A 392 -25.64 16.69 14.22
N SER A 393 -26.53 16.79 15.21
CA SER A 393 -26.40 16.03 16.46
C SER A 393 -26.97 14.61 16.28
N SER A 394 -26.36 13.64 16.97
CA SER A 394 -26.86 12.27 17.05
C SER A 394 -27.85 12.12 18.21
N GLU A 395 -28.85 11.25 18.08
CA GLU A 395 -29.74 10.85 19.19
C GLU A 395 -28.99 10.10 20.30
N SER A 396 -27.87 9.44 19.94
CA SER A 396 -26.95 8.79 20.88
C SER A 396 -25.76 9.72 21.18
N PRO A 397 -25.46 10.03 22.45
CA PRO A 397 -24.27 10.78 22.84
C PRO A 397 -22.98 10.09 22.36
N GLY A 398 -21.93 10.89 22.14
CA GLY A 398 -20.61 10.40 21.71
C GLY A 398 -20.38 10.47 20.20
N TRP A 399 -21.28 11.15 19.47
CA TRP A 399 -21.24 11.22 18.02
C TRP A 399 -21.56 12.62 17.50
N ILE A 400 -20.84 13.03 16.46
CA ILE A 400 -21.11 14.21 15.65
C ILE A 400 -21.39 13.80 14.22
N GLY A 401 -22.51 14.26 13.65
CA GLY A 401 -22.94 13.90 12.31
C GLY A 401 -22.52 14.94 11.28
N VAL A 402 -22.10 14.51 10.10
CA VAL A 402 -21.82 15.35 8.92
C VAL A 402 -22.78 14.91 7.82
N GLN A 403 -23.60 15.85 7.36
CA GLN A 403 -24.59 15.61 6.31
C GLN A 403 -23.91 15.71 4.95
N CYS A 404 -23.80 14.59 4.24
CA CYS A 404 -23.34 14.56 2.85
C CYS A 404 -24.48 14.97 1.92
N ASP A 405 -24.11 15.42 0.71
CA ASP A 405 -25.06 15.87 -0.31
C ASP A 405 -25.97 14.74 -0.79
N ASP A 406 -25.42 13.53 -0.92
CA ASP A 406 -26.16 12.33 -1.32
C ASP A 406 -25.60 11.04 -0.70
N GLU A 407 -26.29 9.93 -1.00
CA GLU A 407 -25.91 8.61 -0.52
C GLU A 407 -24.62 8.05 -1.14
N ALA A 408 -24.25 8.51 -2.35
CA ALA A 408 -23.04 8.06 -3.03
C ALA A 408 -21.80 8.67 -2.37
N MET A 409 -21.85 9.98 -2.09
CA MET A 409 -20.89 10.71 -1.29
C MET A 409 -20.72 10.04 0.07
N ALA A 410 -21.81 9.84 0.80
CA ALA A 410 -21.76 9.20 2.11
C ALA A 410 -21.13 7.79 2.05
N LEU A 411 -21.42 6.98 1.02
CA LEU A 411 -20.83 5.64 0.89
C LEU A 411 -19.32 5.69 0.61
N TRP A 412 -18.93 6.61 -0.25
CA TRP A 412 -17.55 6.75 -0.69
C TRP A 412 -16.68 7.25 0.45
N LEU A 413 -17.09 8.34 1.13
CA LEU A 413 -16.39 8.92 2.26
C LEU A 413 -16.27 7.88 3.39
N LEU A 414 -17.34 7.14 3.70
CA LEU A 414 -17.31 6.07 4.71
C LEU A 414 -16.16 5.07 4.44
N ARG A 415 -16.05 4.57 3.20
CA ARG A 415 -15.03 3.58 2.84
C ARG A 415 -13.63 4.15 2.94
N ALA A 416 -13.43 5.40 2.50
CA ALA A 416 -12.14 6.07 2.57
C ALA A 416 -11.71 6.34 4.03
N ILE A 417 -12.64 6.75 4.89
CA ILE A 417 -12.38 7.14 6.29
C ILE A 417 -12.07 5.93 7.18
N VAL A 418 -12.77 4.79 7.00
CA VAL A 418 -12.49 3.58 7.78
C VAL A 418 -11.06 3.07 7.57
N ILE A 419 -10.51 3.26 6.37
CA ILE A 419 -9.13 2.86 6.03
C ILE A 419 -8.09 3.70 6.79
N GLU A 420 -8.49 4.87 7.29
CA GLU A 420 -7.69 5.84 8.04
C GLU A 420 -7.84 5.68 9.57
N ASN A 421 -8.27 4.51 10.06
CA ASN A 421 -8.38 4.16 11.50
C ASN A 421 -9.27 5.10 12.35
N VAL A 422 -10.30 5.71 11.73
CA VAL A 422 -11.35 6.46 12.45
C VAL A 422 -12.66 5.69 12.32
N SER A 423 -13.31 5.40 13.45
CA SER A 423 -14.65 4.81 13.44
C SER A 423 -15.64 5.76 12.83
N VAL A 424 -16.47 5.27 11.92
CA VAL A 424 -17.51 6.07 11.29
C VAL A 424 -18.76 5.22 11.10
N ARG A 425 -19.91 5.77 11.52
CA ARG A 425 -21.23 5.16 11.37
C ARG A 425 -22.02 5.93 10.31
N ARG A 426 -22.73 5.26 9.42
CA ARG A 426 -23.57 5.91 8.40
C ARG A 426 -25.05 5.66 8.67
N GLU A 427 -25.86 6.72 8.55
CA GLU A 427 -27.32 6.65 8.52
C GLU A 427 -27.85 7.51 7.37
N GLY A 428 -28.42 6.90 6.33
CA GLY A 428 -28.85 7.64 5.13
C GLY A 428 -27.69 8.38 4.48
N CYS A 429 -27.76 9.71 4.37
CA CYS A 429 -26.68 10.57 3.86
C CYS A 429 -25.79 11.16 4.98
N THR A 430 -25.96 10.75 6.23
CA THR A 430 -25.22 11.32 7.37
C THR A 430 -24.11 10.37 7.81
N LEU A 431 -22.91 10.91 8.01
CA LEU A 431 -21.76 10.20 8.59
C LEU A 431 -21.50 10.69 10.02
N PHE A 432 -21.47 9.76 10.97
CA PHE A 432 -21.25 10.02 12.38
C PHE A 432 -19.83 9.65 12.79
N PHE A 433 -19.15 10.61 13.42
CA PHE A 433 -17.77 10.53 13.90
C PHE A 433 -17.73 10.55 15.42
N PRO A 434 -16.75 9.88 16.05
CA PRO A 434 -16.65 9.80 17.50
C PRO A 434 -16.34 11.16 18.12
N VAL A 435 -16.94 11.44 19.28
CA VAL A 435 -16.66 12.63 20.09
C VAL A 435 -16.59 12.23 21.56
N GLY A 436 -15.58 12.73 22.27
CA GLY A 436 -15.45 12.55 23.71
C GLY A 436 -15.05 13.83 24.44
N PRO A 437 -15.39 13.97 25.73
CA PRO A 437 -15.15 15.18 26.52
C PRO A 437 -13.67 15.51 26.72
N HIS A 438 -12.78 14.53 26.52
CA HIS A 438 -11.34 14.67 26.71
C HIS A 438 -10.54 14.55 25.42
N PHE A 439 -11.20 14.67 24.26
CA PHE A 439 -10.51 14.70 22.97
C PHE A 439 -9.64 15.96 22.89
N ARG A 440 -8.38 15.77 22.52
CA ARG A 440 -7.38 16.84 22.53
C ARG A 440 -7.31 17.48 21.15
N LEU A 441 -7.11 18.79 21.16
CA LEU A 441 -7.08 19.63 19.97
C LEU A 441 -6.02 19.16 18.95
N GLU A 442 -4.78 18.95 19.41
CA GLU A 442 -3.66 18.51 18.56
C GLU A 442 -3.69 17.01 18.20
N GLN A 443 -4.65 16.25 18.74
CA GLN A 443 -4.72 14.79 18.55
C GLN A 443 -6.07 14.39 17.99
N GLU A 444 -7.01 13.92 18.83
CA GLU A 444 -8.24 13.30 18.37
C GLU A 444 -9.09 14.27 17.51
N ILE A 445 -9.16 15.55 17.89
CA ILE A 445 -9.93 16.57 17.16
C ILE A 445 -9.30 16.84 15.79
N LYS A 446 -8.00 17.13 15.76
CA LYS A 446 -7.25 17.33 14.52
C LYS A 446 -7.34 16.14 13.59
N ASN A 447 -7.28 14.91 14.10
CA ASN A 447 -7.35 13.70 13.30
C ASN A 447 -8.70 13.55 12.59
N ILE A 448 -9.80 13.78 13.30
CA ILE A 448 -11.14 13.74 12.72
C ILE A 448 -11.30 14.82 11.64
N ILE A 449 -10.89 16.05 11.92
CA ILE A 449 -11.02 17.14 10.96
C ILE A 449 -10.16 16.89 9.71
N THR A 450 -8.93 16.38 9.89
CA THR A 450 -8.00 16.11 8.79
C THR A 450 -8.52 15.01 7.86
N VAL A 451 -9.03 13.90 8.42
CA VAL A 451 -9.55 12.79 7.58
C VAL A 451 -10.81 13.21 6.83
N ILE A 452 -11.68 14.02 7.45
CA ILE A 452 -12.87 14.58 6.81
C ILE A 452 -12.46 15.55 5.70
N ALA A 453 -11.53 16.48 5.97
CA ALA A 453 -11.02 17.42 4.97
C ALA A 453 -10.49 16.68 3.74
N LYS A 454 -9.61 15.70 3.97
CA LYS A 454 -8.92 14.96 2.91
C LYS A 454 -9.90 14.20 2.02
N THR A 455 -10.82 13.47 2.62
CA THR A 455 -11.76 12.63 1.88
C THR A 455 -12.87 13.45 1.22
N HIS A 456 -13.34 14.50 1.86
CA HIS A 456 -14.32 15.44 1.30
C HIS A 456 -13.77 16.19 0.09
N HIS A 457 -12.56 16.74 0.22
CA HIS A 457 -11.92 17.47 -0.86
C HIS A 457 -11.68 16.58 -2.08
N TYR A 458 -11.22 15.34 -1.87
CA TYR A 458 -11.05 14.37 -2.94
C TYR A 458 -12.37 14.07 -3.67
N TRP A 459 -13.46 13.91 -2.92
CA TRP A 459 -14.79 13.72 -3.50
C TRP A 459 -15.20 14.90 -4.39
N GLN A 460 -15.06 16.12 -3.88
CA GLN A 460 -15.45 17.34 -4.60
C GLN A 460 -14.66 17.54 -5.90
N GLU A 461 -13.34 17.37 -5.85
CA GLU A 461 -12.49 17.67 -7.00
C GLU A 461 -12.49 16.55 -8.05
N HIS A 462 -12.54 15.28 -7.65
CA HIS A 462 -12.24 14.16 -8.56
C HIS A 462 -13.42 13.22 -8.84
N ILE A 463 -14.43 13.19 -7.97
CA ILE A 463 -15.58 12.28 -8.14
C ILE A 463 -16.80 13.02 -8.70
N THR A 464 -17.12 14.21 -8.19
CA THR A 464 -18.23 15.02 -8.73
C THR A 464 -17.93 15.72 -10.04
N SER A 465 -16.66 15.79 -10.45
CA SER A 465 -16.22 16.40 -11.72
C SER A 465 -16.25 15.45 -12.94
N GLN A 466 -16.78 14.23 -12.79
CA GLN A 466 -16.90 13.22 -13.86
C GLN A 466 -18.30 13.11 -14.46
#